data_AF-A0A1H9LIJ8-F1
#
_entry.id   AF-A0A1H9LIJ8-F1
#
_cell.length_a   1.000
_cell.length_b   1.000
_cell.length_c   1.000
_cell.angle_alpha   90.00
_cell.angle_beta   90.00
_cell.angle_gamma   90.00
#
_symmetry.space_group_name_H-M   'P 1'
#
loop_
_entity.id
_entity.type
_entity.pdbx_description
1 polymer ?
#
loop_
_entity_poly.entity_id
_entity_poly.type
_entity_poly.pdbx_seq_one_letter_code
_entity_poly.pdbx_strand_id
1 'polypeptide(L)' 'MLKIYNPTQRILIVKNKKGKIVKAYGGAIATEYWHKHLNKIATNSIN' A
#
# COMPACT_ATOMS: atom_id res chain seq x y z
N MET A 1 0.00 -10.42 3.06
CA MET A 1 -0.98 -9.52 2.40
C MET A 1 -0.17 -8.64 1.47
N LEU A 2 -0.49 -8.61 0.18
CA LEU A 2 0.30 -7.86 -0.82
C LEU A 2 -0.36 -6.51 -1.06
N LYS A 3 0.43 -5.43 -1.08
CA LYS A 3 -0.01 -4.07 -1.40
C LYS A 3 0.64 -3.64 -2.72
N ILE A 4 -0.16 -3.16 -3.65
CA ILE A 4 0.29 -2.70 -4.97
C ILE A 4 -0.16 -1.25 -5.12
N TYR A 5 0.79 -0.33 -5.28
CA TYR A 5 0.51 1.09 -5.44
C TYR A 5 0.83 1.55 -6.85
N ASN A 6 -0.15 2.17 -7.51
CA ASN A 6 0.03 2.88 -8.77
C ASN A 6 0.12 4.39 -8.47
N PRO A 7 1.31 5.02 -8.56
CA PRO A 7 1.49 6.44 -8.24
C PRO A 7 0.81 7.37 -9.24
N THR A 8 0.73 6.99 -10.51
CA THR A 8 0.13 7.81 -11.58
C THR A 8 -1.37 7.97 -11.37
N GLN A 9 -2.05 6.87 -11.08
CA GLN A 9 -3.50 6.86 -10.84
C GLN A 9 -3.84 7.13 -9.36
N ARG A 10 -2.83 7.16 -8.48
CA ARG A 10 -2.97 7.25 -7.02
C ARG A 10 -3.92 6.16 -6.50
N ILE A 11 -3.67 4.91 -6.86
CA ILE A 11 -4.49 3.76 -6.45
C ILE A 11 -3.64 2.80 -5.64
N LEU A 12 -4.16 2.37 -4.49
CA LEU A 12 -3.58 1.33 -3.65
C LEU A 12 -4.50 0.12 -3.61
N ILE A 13 -4.02 -1.02 -4.13
CA ILE A 13 -4.75 -2.30 -4.12
C ILE A 13 -4.14 -3.20 -3.06
N VAL A 14 -5.00 -3.79 -2.21
CA VAL A 14 -4.59 -4.74 -1.18
C VAL A 14 -5.15 -6.12 -1.52
N LYS A 15 -4.27 -7.09 -1.68
CA LYS A 15 -4.59 -8.49 -1.98
C LYS A 15 -4.29 -9.40 -0.80
N ASN A 16 -5.13 -10.42 -0.61
CA ASN A 16 -4.87 -11.50 0.34
C ASN A 16 -3.84 -12.51 -0.20
N LYS A 17 -3.48 -13.52 0.60
CA LYS A 17 -2.50 -14.56 0.20
C LYS A 17 -2.97 -15.41 -1.01
N LYS A 18 -4.27 -15.44 -1.30
CA LYS A 18 -4.87 -16.13 -2.46
C LYS A 18 -4.95 -15.22 -3.71
N GLY A 19 -4.36 -14.02 -3.66
CA GLY A 19 -4.37 -13.06 -4.77
C GLY A 19 -5.68 -12.28 -4.95
N LYS A 20 -6.72 -12.54 -4.13
CA LYS A 20 -8.00 -11.81 -4.21
C LYS A 20 -7.84 -10.40 -3.64
N ILE A 21 -8.42 -9.41 -4.33
CA ILE A 21 -8.51 -8.03 -3.84
C ILE A 21 -9.45 -8.02 -2.64
N VAL A 22 -8.98 -7.48 -1.53
CA VAL A 22 -9.78 -7.35 -0.29
C VAL A 22 -10.06 -5.89 0.05
N LYS A 23 -9.22 -4.95 -0.39
CA LYS A 23 -9.41 -3.51 -0.22
C LYS A 23 -8.79 -2.76 -1.40
N ALA A 24 -9.35 -1.61 -1.74
CA ALA A 24 -8.78 -0.67 -2.69
C ALA A 24 -8.98 0.76 -2.16
N TYR A 25 -8.00 1.62 -2.37
CA TYR A 25 -8.04 3.04 -2.02
C TYR A 25 -7.66 3.87 -3.25
N GLY A 26 -8.26 5.04 -3.40
CA GLY A 26 -7.97 5.99 -4.47
C GLY A 26 -7.55 7.35 -3.95
N GLY A 27 -6.92 8.15 -4.82
CA GLY A 27 -6.59 9.54 -4.56
C GLY A 27 -5.57 9.74 -3.43
N ALA A 28 -5.70 10.85 -2.70
CA ALA A 28 -4.78 11.23 -1.64
C ALA A 28 -4.66 10.17 -0.54
N ILE A 29 -5.78 9.51 -0.20
CA ILE A 29 -5.84 8.45 0.80
C ILE A 29 -4.92 7.27 0.42
N ALA A 30 -4.91 6.87 -0.86
CA ALA A 30 -4.02 5.81 -1.33
C ALA A 30 -2.54 6.16 -1.13
N THR A 31 -2.17 7.40 -1.45
CA THR A 31 -0.82 7.92 -1.28
C THR A 31 -0.40 7.93 0.19
N GLU A 32 -1.26 8.41 1.09
CA GLU A 32 -0.98 8.44 2.54
C GLU A 32 -0.76 7.04 3.11
N TYR A 33 -1.63 6.09 2.78
CA TYR A 33 -1.47 4.70 3.24
C TYR A 33 -0.20 4.05 2.68
N TRP A 34 0.18 4.38 1.45
CA TRP A 34 1.41 3.89 0.85
C TRP A 34 2.65 4.47 1.55
N HIS A 35 2.70 5.78 1.78
CA HIS A 35 3.80 6.42 2.50
C HIS A 35 3.93 5.89 3.93
N LYS A 36 2.83 5.74 4.66
CA LYS A 36 2.84 5.13 6.01
C LYS A 36 3.39 3.70 5.97
N HIS A 37 3.08 2.95 4.92
CA HIS A 37 3.61 1.60 4.75
C HIS A 37 5.12 1.59 4.52
N LEU A 38 5.63 2.47 3.64
CA LEU A 38 7.06 2.60 3.36
C LEU A 38 7.85 3.06 4.60
N ASN A 39 7.36 4.07 5.31
CA ASN A 39 8.00 4.55 6.53
C ASN A 39 8.14 3.43 7.57
N LYS A 40 7.11 2.60 7.75
CA LYS A 40 7.17 1.46 8.65
C LYS A 40 8.24 0.44 8.23
N ILE A 41 8.41 0.19 6.93
CA ILE A 41 9.47 -0.71 6.43
C ILE A 41 10.83 -0.10 6.73
N ALA A 42 11.04 1.17 6.36
CA ALA A 42 12.30 1.86 6.57
C ALA A 42 12.71 1.88 8.05
N THR A 43 11.80 2.22 8.97
CA THR A 43 12.09 2.21 10.41
C THR A 43 12.38 0.81 10.94
N ASN A 44 11.64 -0.22 10.50
CA ASN A 44 11.87 -1.60 10.93
C ASN A 44 13.13 -2.23 10.33
N SER A 45 13.72 -1.64 9.28
CA SER A 45 14.96 -2.11 8.67
C SER A 45 16.22 -1.49 9.31
N ILE A 46 16.06 -0.50 10.19
CA ILE A 46 17.16 0.20 10.87
C ILE A 46 17.41 -0.35 12.29
N ASN A 47 16.42 -1.03 12.89
CA ASN A 47 16.54 -1.74 14.18
C ASN A 47 16.86 -3.23 13.97
#